data_AF-L0ID53-F1
#
_entry.id   AF-L0ID53-F1
#
_cell.length_a   1.000
_cell.length_b   1.000
_cell.length_c   1.000
_cell.angle_alpha   90.00
_cell.angle_beta   90.00
_cell.angle_gamma   90.00
#
_symmetry.space_group_name_H-M   'P 1'
#
loop_
_entity.id
_entity.type
_entity.pdbx_description
1 polymer ?
#
loop_
_entity_poly.entity_id
_entity_poly.type
_entity_poly.pdbx_seq_one_letter_code
_entity_poly.pdbx_strand_id
1 'polypeptide(L)'
;MATDRPDTVLWLLLGIGVVGTLFTHVRYLPRYGFDVTLEGAPIVVSGWLSFTLLFYALGRVLSDPPELPSMRGGDIGVALVVLSLLLAGALSNYGFVPRAVPWLYVGLAIALYVGLALVGWSFGQRTRAVNRLVEEL
;
A
#
# COMPACT_ATOMS: atom_id res chain seq x y z
N MET A 1 -6.06 -7.27 34.14
CA MET A 1 -6.51 -7.83 32.84
C MET A 1 -6.50 -6.75 31.79
N ALA A 2 -5.32 -6.34 31.31
CA ALA A 2 -5.18 -5.22 30.37
C ALA A 2 -4.12 -5.51 29.29
N THR A 3 -4.14 -6.72 28.70
CA THR A 3 -3.10 -7.18 27.78
C THR A 3 -3.61 -7.69 26.41
N ASP A 4 -4.91 -7.68 26.09
CA ASP A 4 -5.42 -8.23 24.81
C ASP A 4 -5.79 -7.18 23.72
N ARG A 5 -5.87 -5.89 24.08
CA ARG A 5 -6.35 -4.83 23.16
C ARG A 5 -5.41 -4.46 22.00
N PRO A 6 -4.07 -4.34 22.16
CA PRO A 6 -3.21 -3.88 21.07
C PRO A 6 -3.13 -4.90 19.92
N ASP A 7 -3.18 -6.19 20.25
CA ASP A 7 -3.12 -7.28 19.26
C ASP A 7 -4.41 -7.38 18.46
N THR A 8 -5.57 -7.18 19.13
CA THR A 8 -6.88 -7.22 18.47
C THR A 8 -6.99 -6.19 17.33
N VAL A 9 -6.52 -4.95 17.55
CA VAL A 9 -6.54 -3.90 16.53
C VAL A 9 -5.62 -4.25 15.35
N LEU A 10 -4.45 -4.84 15.62
CA LEU A 10 -3.52 -5.28 14.58
C LEU A 10 -4.12 -6.40 13.71
N TRP A 11 -4.75 -7.39 14.33
CA TRP A 11 -5.43 -8.47 13.61
C TRP A 11 -6.63 -7.96 12.80
N LEU A 12 -7.37 -6.97 13.32
CA LEU A 12 -8.42 -6.30 12.56
C LEU A 12 -7.86 -5.57 11.34
N LEU A 13 -6.76 -4.82 11.48
CA LEU A 13 -6.11 -4.13 10.37
C LEU A 13 -5.58 -5.11 9.32
N LEU A 14 -4.99 -6.23 9.75
CA LEU A 14 -4.57 -7.30 8.85
C LEU A 14 -5.78 -7.88 8.09
N GLY A 15 -6.86 -8.21 8.80
CA GLY A 15 -8.09 -8.72 8.20
C GLY A 15 -8.71 -7.76 7.19
N ILE A 16 -8.83 -6.47 7.54
CA ILE A 16 -9.32 -5.42 6.65
C ILE A 16 -8.40 -5.23 5.45
N GLY A 17 -7.08 -5.27 5.66
CA GLY A 17 -6.09 -5.19 4.59
C GLY A 17 -6.24 -6.35 3.60
N VAL A 18 -6.24 -7.59 4.08
CA VAL A 18 -6.40 -8.80 3.25
C VAL A 18 -7.74 -8.78 2.50
N VAL A 19 -8.85 -8.60 3.22
CA VAL A 19 -10.19 -8.62 2.63
C VAL A 19 -10.35 -7.48 1.64
N GLY A 20 -9.95 -6.26 1.99
CA GLY A 20 -10.02 -5.11 1.10
C GLY A 20 -9.18 -5.30 -0.16
N THR A 21 -7.93 -5.76 -0.03
CA THR A 21 -7.07 -6.04 -1.18
C THR A 21 -7.67 -7.11 -2.08
N LEU A 22 -8.07 -8.26 -1.52
CA LEU A 22 -8.65 -9.35 -2.31
C LEU A 22 -9.95 -8.91 -2.99
N PHE A 23 -10.83 -8.25 -2.25
CA PHE A 23 -12.12 -7.81 -2.78
C PHE A 23 -11.92 -6.79 -3.92
N THR A 24 -11.03 -5.83 -3.75
CA THR A 24 -10.77 -4.83 -4.80
C THR A 24 -10.13 -5.45 -6.05
N HIS A 25 -9.15 -6.35 -5.89
CA HIS A 25 -8.40 -6.88 -7.03
C HIS A 25 -9.09 -8.06 -7.72
N VAL A 26 -9.82 -8.89 -6.98
CA VAL A 26 -10.49 -10.08 -7.53
C VAL A 26 -11.90 -9.74 -7.99
N ARG A 27 -12.64 -8.91 -7.25
CA ARG A 27 -14.04 -8.62 -7.58
C ARG A 27 -14.20 -7.37 -8.42
N TYR A 28 -13.51 -6.29 -8.05
CA TYR A 28 -13.75 -4.99 -8.65
C TYR A 28 -12.88 -4.71 -9.87
N LEU A 29 -11.59 -5.05 -9.83
CA LEU A 29 -10.70 -4.83 -10.97
C LEU A 29 -11.19 -5.51 -12.27
N PRO A 30 -11.69 -6.77 -12.26
CA PRO A 30 -12.22 -7.38 -13.48
C PRO A 30 -13.56 -6.81 -13.93
N ARG A 31 -14.35 -6.26 -12.99
CA ARG A 31 -15.71 -5.77 -13.25
C ARG A 31 -15.74 -4.35 -13.80
N TYR A 32 -14.85 -3.49 -13.32
CA TYR A 32 -14.74 -2.09 -13.75
C TYR A 32 -13.62 -1.90 -14.80
N GLY A 33 -12.74 -2.89 -14.97
CA GLY A 33 -11.68 -2.87 -15.97
C GLY A 33 -10.70 -1.72 -15.75
N PHE A 34 -10.20 -1.18 -16.87
CA PHE A 34 -9.32 0.00 -16.87
C PHE A 34 -10.09 1.32 -17.05
N ASP A 35 -11.43 1.28 -17.00
CA ASP A 35 -12.25 2.48 -17.11
C ASP A 35 -12.33 3.20 -15.77
N VAL A 36 -11.42 4.15 -15.59
CA VAL A 36 -11.43 5.06 -14.44
C VAL A 36 -12.52 6.10 -14.66
N THR A 37 -13.77 5.69 -14.41
CA THR A 37 -14.88 6.64 -14.25
C THR A 37 -14.79 7.31 -12.89
N LEU A 38 -15.56 8.39 -12.68
CA LEU A 38 -15.76 9.00 -11.35
C LEU A 38 -16.20 7.97 -10.30
N GLU A 39 -16.91 6.92 -10.71
CA GLU A 39 -17.33 5.80 -9.85
C GLU A 39 -16.21 4.77 -9.60
N GLY A 40 -15.30 4.59 -10.55
CA GLY A 40 -14.17 3.65 -10.44
C GLY A 40 -12.99 4.18 -9.61
N ALA A 41 -12.79 5.49 -9.55
CA ALA A 41 -11.67 6.09 -8.82
C ALA A 41 -11.67 5.75 -7.31
N PRO A 42 -12.79 5.86 -6.57
CA PRO A 42 -12.84 5.46 -5.16
C PRO A 42 -12.47 3.98 -4.93
N ILE A 43 -12.87 3.10 -5.85
CA ILE A 43 -12.58 1.68 -5.79
C ILE A 43 -11.07 1.45 -5.91
N VAL A 44 -10.41 2.06 -6.89
CA VAL A 44 -8.95 1.96 -7.07
C VAL A 44 -8.21 2.48 -5.83
N VAL A 45 -8.59 3.66 -5.34
CA VAL A 45 -7.98 4.26 -4.14
C VAL A 45 -8.17 3.35 -2.92
N SER A 46 -9.35 2.77 -2.74
CA SER A 46 -9.60 1.81 -1.64
C SER A 46 -8.69 0.57 -1.76
N GLY A 47 -8.44 0.08 -2.97
CA GLY A 47 -7.52 -1.03 -3.21
C GLY A 47 -6.09 -0.70 -2.81
N TRP A 48 -5.61 0.50 -3.16
CA TRP A 48 -4.28 0.97 -2.76
C TRP A 48 -4.16 1.15 -1.25
N LEU A 49 -5.19 1.71 -0.61
CA LEU A 49 -5.24 1.86 0.85
C LEU A 49 -5.22 0.50 1.55
N SER A 50 -6.08 -0.43 1.17
CA SER A 50 -6.11 -1.78 1.75
C SER A 50 -4.79 -2.52 1.55
N PHE A 51 -4.17 -2.38 0.37
CA PHE A 51 -2.86 -2.96 0.09
C PHE A 51 -1.76 -2.36 0.97
N THR A 52 -1.75 -1.03 1.13
CA THR A 52 -0.80 -0.34 2.03
C THR A 52 -1.02 -0.77 3.48
N LEU A 53 -2.27 -0.90 3.92
CA LEU A 53 -2.64 -1.38 5.26
C LEU A 53 -2.20 -2.82 5.51
N LEU A 54 -2.31 -3.70 4.53
CA LEU A 54 -1.79 -5.06 4.61
C LEU A 54 -0.29 -5.06 4.89
N PHE A 55 0.50 -4.31 4.11
CA PHE A 55 1.94 -4.22 4.31
C PHE A 55 2.32 -3.48 5.59
N TYR A 56 1.51 -2.53 6.05
CA TYR A 56 1.63 -1.94 7.38
C TYR A 56 1.49 -2.98 8.49
N ALA A 57 0.42 -3.78 8.45
CA ALA A 57 0.21 -4.82 9.44
C ALA A 57 1.32 -5.88 9.40
N LEU A 58 1.73 -6.31 8.20
CA LEU A 58 2.85 -7.24 8.03
C LEU A 58 4.17 -6.66 8.56
N GLY A 59 4.48 -5.41 8.24
CA GLY A 59 5.67 -4.72 8.75
C GLY A 59 5.68 -4.64 10.27
N ARG A 60 4.50 -4.51 10.89
CA ARG A 60 4.35 -4.48 12.35
C ARG A 60 4.43 -5.87 12.99
N VAL A 61 3.95 -6.94 12.33
CA VAL A 61 3.95 -8.31 12.87
C VAL A 61 5.30 -9.02 12.65
N LEU A 62 5.91 -8.85 11.47
CA LEU A 62 7.05 -9.66 11.04
C LEU A 62 8.41 -9.00 11.26
N SER A 63 8.45 -7.69 11.49
CA SER A 63 9.74 -7.01 11.64
C SER A 63 10.27 -7.09 13.05
N ASP A 64 11.60 -7.15 13.18
CA ASP A 64 12.32 -6.95 14.43
C ASP A 64 13.19 -5.69 14.32
N PRO A 65 12.60 -4.49 14.36
CA PRO A 65 13.31 -3.25 14.06
C PRO A 65 14.27 -2.87 15.20
N PRO A 66 15.42 -2.24 14.88
CA PRO A 66 16.25 -1.55 15.87
C PRO A 66 15.47 -0.39 16.50
N GLU A 67 15.97 0.18 17.61
CA GLU A 67 15.30 1.25 18.38
C GLU A 67 14.78 2.42 17.51
N LEU A 68 15.52 2.79 16.45
CA LEU A 68 15.13 3.84 15.50
C LEU A 68 15.32 3.36 14.04
N PRO A 69 14.32 2.70 13.44
CA PRO A 69 14.45 2.21 12.08
C PRO A 69 14.46 3.37 11.06
N SER A 70 15.35 3.23 10.07
CA SER A 70 15.53 4.20 9.00
C SER A 70 14.25 4.42 8.19
N MET A 71 13.99 5.66 7.77
CA MET A 71 12.83 6.00 6.94
C MET A 71 13.05 5.79 5.45
N ARG A 72 14.28 5.45 5.03
CA ARG A 72 14.69 5.39 3.63
C ARG A 72 13.80 4.49 2.78
N GLY A 73 13.34 3.36 3.33
CA GLY A 73 12.41 2.47 2.63
C GLY A 73 11.08 3.17 2.30
N GLY A 74 10.52 3.91 3.26
CA GLY A 74 9.31 4.70 3.08
C GLY A 74 9.51 5.82 2.07
N ASP A 75 10.63 6.54 2.14
CA ASP A 75 10.96 7.63 1.21
C ASP A 75 11.08 7.13 -0.24
N ILE A 76 11.77 5.99 -0.44
CA ILE A 76 11.86 5.32 -1.74
C ILE A 76 10.46 4.90 -2.20
N GLY A 77 9.64 4.36 -1.29
CA GLY A 77 8.27 3.96 -1.59
C GLY A 77 7.41 5.13 -2.08
N VAL A 78 7.47 6.27 -1.40
CA VAL A 78 6.76 7.49 -1.82
C VAL A 78 7.27 7.97 -3.18
N ALA A 79 8.58 8.01 -3.39
CA ALA A 79 9.18 8.42 -4.66
C ALA A 79 8.71 7.52 -5.82
N LEU A 80 8.65 6.20 -5.61
CA LEU A 80 8.15 5.24 -6.61
C LEU A 80 6.66 5.49 -6.94
N VAL A 81 5.81 5.70 -5.94
CA VAL A 81 4.39 6.00 -6.16
C VAL A 81 4.23 7.28 -6.98
N VAL A 82 4.87 8.37 -6.54
CA VAL A 82 4.76 9.68 -7.20
C VAL A 82 5.30 9.62 -8.62
N LEU A 83 6.49 9.05 -8.82
CA LEU A 83 7.09 8.94 -10.15
C LEU A 83 6.22 8.09 -11.08
N SER A 84 5.68 6.97 -10.59
CA SER A 84 4.83 6.09 -11.40
C SER A 84 3.54 6.80 -11.85
N LEU A 85 2.91 7.56 -10.95
CA LEU A 85 1.72 8.34 -11.27
C LEU A 85 2.01 9.47 -12.27
N LEU A 86 3.11 10.20 -12.08
CA LEU A 86 3.52 11.26 -13.00
C LEU A 86 3.84 10.73 -14.39
N LEU A 87 4.57 9.61 -14.49
CA LEU A 87 4.87 8.97 -15.77
C LEU A 87 3.61 8.41 -16.44
N ALA A 88 2.70 7.79 -15.68
CA ALA A 88 1.44 7.29 -16.21
C ALA A 88 0.56 8.43 -16.76
N GLY A 89 0.49 9.55 -16.04
CA GLY A 89 -0.19 10.77 -16.46
C GLY A 89 0.45 11.39 -17.71
N ALA A 90 1.78 11.47 -17.75
CA ALA A 90 2.52 11.95 -18.92
C ALA A 90 2.23 11.09 -20.16
N LEU A 91 2.36 9.76 -20.05
CA LEU A 91 2.04 8.83 -21.14
C LEU A 91 0.62 9.04 -21.67
N SER A 92 -0.36 9.15 -20.76
CA SER A 92 -1.75 9.39 -21.13
C SER A 92 -1.92 10.73 -21.85
N ASN A 93 -1.22 11.78 -21.41
CA ASN A 93 -1.27 13.11 -22.02
C ASN A 93 -0.67 13.13 -23.45
N TYR A 94 0.27 12.23 -23.75
CA TYR A 94 0.82 12.04 -25.10
C TYR A 94 0.03 11.02 -25.94
N GLY A 95 -1.13 10.56 -25.46
CA GLY A 95 -2.02 9.65 -26.20
C GLY A 95 -1.67 8.16 -26.09
N PHE A 96 -0.64 7.80 -25.32
CA PHE A 96 -0.31 6.41 -25.02
C PHE A 96 -1.27 5.90 -23.94
N VAL A 97 -2.50 5.53 -24.30
CA VAL A 97 -3.48 5.05 -23.30
C VAL A 97 -3.26 3.58 -22.91
N PRO A 98 -3.65 3.15 -21.69
CA PRO A 98 -3.44 1.77 -21.22
C PRO A 98 -3.99 0.69 -22.15
N ARG A 99 -5.11 0.95 -22.84
CA ARG A 99 -5.70 0.00 -23.79
C ARG A 99 -4.87 -0.17 -25.06
N ALA A 100 -4.16 0.87 -25.48
CA ALA A 100 -3.36 0.86 -26.70
C ALA A 100 -1.98 0.28 -26.45
N VAL A 101 -1.36 0.63 -25.30
CA VAL A 101 0.03 0.27 -24.99
C VAL A 101 0.14 -0.27 -23.56
N PRO A 102 -0.49 -1.42 -23.24
CA PRO A 102 -0.61 -1.91 -21.86
C PRO A 102 0.74 -2.20 -21.21
N TRP A 103 1.74 -2.64 -21.98
CA TRP A 103 3.05 -3.02 -21.46
C TRP A 103 3.81 -1.85 -20.81
N LEU A 104 3.61 -0.61 -21.27
CA LEU A 104 4.19 0.58 -20.62
C LEU A 104 3.62 0.81 -19.23
N TYR A 105 2.34 0.49 -19.04
CA TYR A 105 1.63 0.67 -17.77
C TYR A 105 1.88 -0.46 -16.78
N VAL A 106 2.23 -1.66 -17.25
CA VAL A 106 2.57 -2.79 -16.36
C VAL A 106 3.77 -2.44 -15.49
N GLY A 107 4.84 -1.89 -16.07
CA GLY A 107 6.02 -1.48 -15.31
C GLY A 107 5.70 -0.41 -14.26
N LEU A 108 4.91 0.59 -14.62
CA LEU A 108 4.48 1.65 -13.71
C LEU A 108 3.55 1.13 -12.61
N ALA A 109 2.66 0.18 -12.93
CA ALA A 109 1.79 -0.46 -11.94
C ALA A 109 2.61 -1.25 -10.92
N ILE A 110 3.59 -2.04 -11.38
CA ILE A 110 4.49 -2.79 -10.48
C ILE A 110 5.24 -1.82 -9.56
N ALA A 111 5.84 -0.77 -10.11
CA ALA A 111 6.55 0.24 -9.33
C ALA A 111 5.64 0.92 -8.29
N LEU A 112 4.40 1.22 -8.66
CA LEU A 112 3.39 1.78 -7.76
C LEU A 112 3.06 0.84 -6.60
N TYR A 113 2.77 -0.45 -6.87
CA TYR A 113 2.46 -1.42 -5.80
C TYR A 113 3.67 -1.68 -4.91
N VAL A 114 4.87 -1.79 -5.48
CA VAL A 114 6.12 -1.89 -4.69
C VAL A 114 6.27 -0.66 -3.79
N GLY A 115 6.00 0.53 -4.32
CA GLY A 115 6.04 1.77 -3.55
C GLY A 115 5.05 1.78 -2.38
N LEU A 116 3.79 1.41 -2.62
CA LEU A 116 2.77 1.28 -1.57
C LEU A 116 3.15 0.26 -0.48
N ALA A 117 3.70 -0.89 -0.89
CA ALA A 117 4.19 -1.91 0.04
C ALA A 117 5.32 -1.38 0.93
N LEU A 118 6.31 -0.69 0.34
CA LEU A 118 7.44 -0.11 1.06
C LEU A 118 6.98 0.97 2.06
N VAL A 119 6.02 1.80 1.67
CA VAL A 119 5.42 2.81 2.56
C VAL A 119 4.76 2.11 3.75
N GLY A 120 3.81 1.20 3.50
CA GLY A 120 3.09 0.48 4.54
C GLY A 120 4.06 -0.21 5.50
N TRP A 121 4.97 -1.03 4.96
CA TRP A 121 5.96 -1.77 5.74
C TRP A 121 6.82 -0.87 6.63
N SER A 122 7.34 0.23 6.08
CA SER A 122 8.21 1.16 6.81
C SER A 122 7.49 1.85 7.97
N PHE A 123 6.21 2.21 7.78
CA PHE A 123 5.37 2.70 8.87
C PHE A 123 5.12 1.63 9.93
N GLY A 124 4.83 0.39 9.52
CA GLY A 124 4.63 -0.73 10.43
C GLY A 124 5.84 -1.00 11.33
N GLN A 125 7.05 -0.95 10.76
CA GLN A 125 8.31 -1.06 11.49
C GLN A 125 8.47 0.02 12.55
N ARG A 126 8.23 1.28 12.18
CA ARG A 126 8.33 2.41 13.12
C ARG A 126 7.32 2.33 14.24
N THR A 127 6.07 1.99 13.93
CA THR A 127 5.06 1.81 14.98
C THR A 127 5.47 0.72 15.96
N ARG A 128 6.02 -0.41 15.48
CA ARG A 128 6.51 -1.46 16.37
C ARG A 128 7.67 -1.00 17.25
N ALA A 129 8.66 -0.30 16.67
CA ALA A 129 9.80 0.22 17.42
C ALA A 129 9.38 1.21 18.51
N VAL A 130 8.48 2.15 18.19
CA VAL A 130 7.94 3.12 19.15
C VAL A 130 7.18 2.41 20.28
N ASN A 131 6.34 1.43 19.96
CA ASN A 131 5.60 0.69 20.98
C ASN A 131 6.54 -0.05 21.94
N ARG A 132 7.62 -0.67 21.43
CA ARG A 132 8.64 -1.32 22.28
C ARG A 132 9.32 -0.34 23.22
N LEU A 133 9.74 0.82 22.69
CA LEU A 133 10.37 1.86 23.51
C LEU A 133 9.44 2.36 24.63
N VAL A 134 8.13 2.43 24.38
CA VAL A 134 7.15 2.81 25.41
C VAL A 134 6.93 1.71 26.44
N GLU A 135 7.02 0.43 26.06
CA GLU A 135 6.90 -0.72 26.97
C GLU A 135 8.14 -0.90 27.88
N GLU A 136 9.29 -0.37 27.48
CA GLU A 136 10.55 -0.43 28.25
C GLU A 136 10.72 0.71 29.27
N LEU A 137 9.85 1.73 29.25
CA LEU A 137 9.84 2.89 30.17
C LEU A 137 8.93 2.67 31.38
#